data_AF-A0A1F7Y3X7-F1
#
_entry.id   AF-A0A1F7Y3X7-F1
#
_cell.length_a   1.000
_cell.length_b   1.000
_cell.length_c   1.000
_cell.angle_alpha   90.00
_cell.angle_beta   90.00
_cell.angle_gamma   90.00
#
_symmetry.space_group_name_H-M   'P 1'
#
loop_
_entity.id
_entity.type
_entity.pdbx_description
1 polymer ?
#
loop_
_entity_poly.entity_id
_entity_poly.type
_entity_poly.pdbx_seq_one_letter_code
_entity_poly.pdbx_strand_id
1 'polypeptide(L)'
;MGFEDEGIKELSPKPTKPATSGMTLRQAIEMGEYNPEYLATFTEWLTLSRHIQFQYIREALDNRHKHLITQWAEVNNMLDFSKKPHLSEALENIMLQIKKLEKDREKLYLEYSK
;
A
#
# COMPACT_ATOMS: atom_id res chain seq x y z
N MET A 1 -37.69 12.32 -4.46
CA MET A 1 -36.70 12.01 -3.42
C MET A 1 -35.71 11.06 -4.06
N GLY A 2 -34.69 11.61 -4.73
CA GLY A 2 -33.77 10.87 -5.57
C GLY A 2 -32.61 10.34 -4.74
N PHE A 3 -32.35 9.04 -4.86
CA PHE A 3 -31.12 8.41 -4.39
C PHE A 3 -30.02 8.77 -5.40
N GLU A 4 -29.04 9.56 -4.97
CA GLU A 4 -27.78 9.69 -5.69
C GLU A 4 -26.74 8.85 -4.94
N ASP A 5 -26.54 7.66 -5.51
CA ASP A 5 -25.47 6.73 -5.21
C ASP A 5 -24.17 7.33 -5.80
N GLU A 6 -23.46 8.13 -5.01
CA GLU A 6 -22.13 8.61 -5.39
C GLU A 6 -21.16 7.44 -5.33
N GLY A 7 -21.02 6.79 -6.49
CA GLY A 7 -20.08 5.72 -6.74
C GLY A 7 -18.68 6.09 -6.27
N ILE A 8 -18.21 5.32 -5.29
CA ILE A 8 -16.80 5.20 -4.94
C ILE A 8 -16.07 4.85 -6.24
N LYS A 9 -15.35 5.83 -6.80
CA LYS A 9 -14.36 5.56 -7.85
C LYS A 9 -13.29 4.67 -7.22
N GLU A 10 -13.43 3.36 -7.43
CA GLU A 10 -12.29 2.45 -7.37
C GLU A 10 -11.20 3.03 -8.25
N LEU A 11 -10.16 3.59 -7.62
CA LEU A 11 -8.91 3.89 -8.28
C LEU A 11 -8.26 2.54 -8.63
N SER A 12 -8.73 1.93 -9.71
CA SER A 12 -8.00 0.86 -10.39
C SER A 12 -6.62 1.40 -10.74
N PRO A 13 -5.53 0.70 -10.40
CA PRO A 13 -4.20 1.15 -10.77
C PRO A 13 -4.10 1.11 -12.29
N LYS A 14 -3.95 2.29 -12.91
CA LYS A 14 -3.54 2.38 -14.32
C LYS A 14 -2.20 1.66 -14.48
N PRO A 15 -1.97 0.97 -15.61
CA PRO A 15 -0.70 0.30 -15.87
C PRO A 15 0.42 1.33 -15.75
N THR A 16 1.26 1.14 -14.74
CA THR A 16 2.34 2.05 -14.40
C THR A 16 3.43 1.88 -15.45
N LYS A 17 3.96 3.01 -15.92
CA LYS A 17 5.13 3.06 -16.80
C LYS A 17 6.24 2.14 -16.27
N PRO A 18 7.09 1.56 -17.14
CA PRO A 18 8.17 0.67 -16.72
C PRO A 18 9.00 1.33 -15.62
N ALA A 19 9.41 0.51 -14.64
CA ALA A 19 10.16 0.91 -13.45
C ALA A 19 11.13 2.06 -13.79
N THR A 20 10.96 3.18 -13.08
CA THR A 20 11.85 4.35 -13.17
C THR A 20 13.29 3.86 -13.21
N SER A 21 14.00 4.17 -14.30
CA SER A 21 15.35 3.69 -14.59
C SER A 21 16.27 3.92 -13.38
N GLY A 22 16.54 2.85 -12.62
CA GLY A 22 17.39 2.87 -11.42
C GLY A 22 16.80 2.21 -10.17
N MET A 23 15.49 1.95 -10.11
CA MET A 23 14.89 1.28 -8.96
C MET A 23 15.07 -0.25 -9.05
N THR A 24 15.58 -0.88 -7.99
CA THR A 24 15.71 -2.35 -7.90
C THR A 24 14.47 -2.99 -7.25
N LEU A 25 14.25 -4.28 -7.50
CA LEU A 25 13.18 -5.04 -6.83
C LEU A 25 13.27 -4.93 -5.30
N ARG A 26 14.48 -5.06 -4.76
CA ARG A 26 14.74 -4.95 -3.32
C ARG A 26 14.30 -3.59 -2.76
N GLN A 27 14.66 -2.51 -3.44
CA GLN A 27 14.26 -1.16 -3.03
C GLN A 27 12.74 -0.97 -3.08
N ALA A 28 12.05 -1.57 -4.06
CA ALA A 28 10.59 -1.51 -4.13
C ALA A 28 9.95 -2.19 -2.89
N ILE A 29 10.44 -3.36 -2.51
CA ILE A 29 10.00 -4.08 -1.31
C ILE A 29 10.28 -3.27 -0.04
N GLU A 30 11.45 -2.65 0.06
CA GLU A 30 11.82 -1.80 1.22
C GLU A 30 10.92 -0.57 1.35
N MET A 31 10.49 0.01 0.22
CA MET A 31 9.51 1.10 0.21
C MET A 31 8.08 0.65 0.52
N GLY A 32 7.84 -0.66 0.62
CA GLY A 32 6.55 -1.25 0.92
C GLY A 32 5.66 -1.43 -0.31
N GLU A 33 6.23 -1.66 -1.49
CA GLU A 33 5.49 -2.03 -2.69
C GLU A 33 5.18 -3.53 -2.68
N TYR A 34 3.89 -3.85 -2.62
CA TYR A 34 3.40 -5.22 -2.44
C TYR A 34 2.49 -5.70 -3.57
N ASN A 35 2.21 -4.87 -4.59
CA ASN A 35 1.34 -5.25 -5.70
C ASN A 35 2.07 -6.22 -6.65
N PRO A 36 1.60 -7.47 -6.80
CA PRO A 36 2.25 -8.45 -7.68
C PRO A 36 2.33 -8.00 -9.15
N GLU A 37 1.34 -7.24 -9.63
CA GLU A 37 1.32 -6.74 -11.01
C GLU A 37 2.43 -5.71 -11.25
N TYR A 38 2.69 -4.86 -10.27
CA TYR A 38 3.80 -3.92 -10.33
C TYR A 38 5.14 -4.64 -10.17
N LEU A 39 5.24 -5.59 -9.23
CA LEU A 39 6.46 -6.34 -9.00
C LEU A 39 6.84 -7.21 -10.24
N ALA A 40 5.86 -7.62 -11.05
CA ALA A 40 6.08 -8.30 -12.32
C ALA A 40 6.77 -7.44 -13.40
N THR A 41 6.94 -6.14 -13.18
CA THR A 41 7.76 -5.29 -14.05
C THR A 41 9.27 -5.54 -13.88
N PHE A 42 9.68 -6.12 -12.74
CA PHE A 42 11.07 -6.51 -12.50
C PHE A 42 11.32 -7.91 -13.07
N THR A 43 12.35 -8.06 -13.91
CA THR A 43 12.72 -9.36 -14.48
C THR A 43 13.07 -10.38 -13.41
N GLU A 44 13.72 -9.94 -12.33
CA GLU A 44 14.03 -10.76 -11.15
C GLU A 44 12.77 -11.41 -10.57
N TRP A 45 11.66 -10.67 -10.47
CA TRP A 45 10.41 -11.17 -9.91
C TRP A 45 9.86 -12.40 -10.64
N LEU A 46 9.96 -12.39 -11.97
CA LEU A 46 9.47 -13.46 -12.83
C LEU A 46 10.26 -14.77 -12.67
N THR A 47 11.48 -14.70 -12.16
CA THR A 47 12.35 -15.87 -11.92
C THR A 47 12.17 -16.50 -10.54
N LEU A 48 11.52 -15.80 -9.61
CA LEU A 48 11.33 -16.26 -8.25
C LEU A 48 10.24 -17.34 -8.17
N SER A 49 10.43 -18.30 -7.25
CA SER A 49 9.36 -19.22 -6.93
C SER A 49 8.21 -18.49 -6.24
N ARG A 50 6.99 -19.01 -6.38
CA ARG A 50 5.79 -18.43 -5.75
C ARG A 50 5.94 -18.25 -4.23
N HIS A 51 6.65 -19.17 -3.56
CA HIS A 51 6.94 -19.05 -2.14
C HIS A 51 7.82 -17.83 -1.84
N ILE A 52 8.87 -17.60 -2.62
CA ILE A 52 9.77 -16.46 -2.43
C ILE A 52 9.08 -15.14 -2.77
N GLN A 53 8.29 -15.11 -3.85
CA GLN A 53 7.42 -13.98 -4.18
C GLN A 53 6.51 -13.62 -3.00
N PHE A 54 5.90 -14.63 -2.36
CA PHE A 54 5.07 -14.38 -1.18
C PHE A 54 5.85 -13.81 0.00
N GLN A 55 7.07 -14.30 0.27
CA GLN A 55 7.91 -13.74 1.34
C GLN A 55 8.21 -12.26 1.10
N TYR A 56 8.51 -11.87 -0.14
CA TYR A 56 8.73 -10.47 -0.49
C TYR A 56 7.46 -9.61 -0.38
N ILE A 57 6.30 -10.14 -0.77
CA ILE A 57 5.01 -9.45 -0.55
C ILE A 57 4.77 -9.24 0.94
N ARG A 58 5.02 -10.26 1.77
CA ARG A 58 4.88 -10.14 3.24
C ARG A 58 5.80 -9.09 3.81
N GLU A 59 7.07 -9.09 3.40
CA GLU A 59 8.05 -8.09 3.81
C GLU A 59 7.60 -6.67 3.40
N ALA A 60 7.14 -6.50 2.16
CA ALA A 60 6.65 -5.22 1.68
C ALA A 60 5.39 -4.73 2.43
N LEU A 61 4.44 -5.62 2.72
CA LEU A 61 3.25 -5.32 3.53
C LEU A 61 3.64 -4.86 4.93
N ASP A 62 4.56 -5.57 5.59
CA ASP A 62 5.04 -5.22 6.93
C ASP A 62 5.80 -3.87 6.91
N ASN A 63 6.59 -3.59 5.87
CA ASN A 63 7.26 -2.29 5.69
C ASN A 63 6.25 -1.16 5.48
N ARG A 64 5.25 -1.36 4.61
CA ARG A 64 4.19 -0.37 4.39
C ARG A 64 3.41 -0.09 5.66
N HIS A 65 3.09 -1.12 6.43
CA HIS A 65 2.39 -0.99 7.70
C HIS A 65 3.20 -0.15 8.70
N LYS A 66 4.50 -0.44 8.86
CA LYS A 66 5.40 0.35 9.72
C LYS A 66 5.45 1.82 9.30
N HIS A 67 5.55 2.10 7.99
CA HIS A 67 5.55 3.47 7.48
C HIS A 67 4.24 4.20 7.82
N LEU A 68 3.08 3.56 7.59
CA LEU A 68 1.78 4.16 7.90
C LEU A 68 1.59 4.41 9.40
N ILE A 69 2.01 3.48 10.26
CA ILE A 69 1.93 3.65 11.72
C ILE A 69 2.85 4.79 12.20
N THR A 70 4.05 4.90 11.62
CA THR A 70 4.99 5.99 11.94
C THR A 70 4.38 7.33 11.56
N GLN A 71 3.85 7.45 10.33
CA GLN A 71 3.16 8.67 9.87
C GLN A 71 1.94 9.00 10.73
N TRP A 72 1.14 7.99 11.10
CA TRP A 72 0.02 8.17 12.00
C TRP A 72 0.47 8.72 13.35
N ALA A 73 1.53 8.16 13.94
CA ALA A 73 2.05 8.60 15.23
C ALA A 73 2.60 10.04 15.17
N GLU A 74 3.29 10.40 14.09
CA GLU A 74 3.80 11.75 13.86
C GLU A 74 2.67 12.78 13.79
N VAL A 75 1.61 12.48 13.04
CA VAL A 75 0.45 13.38 12.89
C VAL A 75 -0.36 13.43 14.18
N ASN A 76 -0.69 12.27 14.76
CA ASN A 76 -1.53 12.14 15.95
C ASN A 76 -0.94 12.83 17.19
N ASN A 77 0.38 12.88 17.31
CA ASN A 77 1.06 13.54 18.43
C ASN A 77 1.18 15.07 18.28
N MET A 78 0.65 15.66 17.21
CA MET A 78 0.60 17.12 17.09
C MET A 78 -0.51 17.70 17.99
N LEU A 79 -0.11 18.55 18.94
CA LEU A 79 -0.95 19.06 20.05
C LEU A 79 -2.19 19.88 19.67
N ASP A 80 -2.34 20.35 18.43
CA ASP A 80 -3.41 21.27 18.07
C ASP A 80 -3.93 21.09 16.63
N PHE A 81 -4.87 20.15 16.47
CA PHE A 81 -5.61 19.94 15.22
C PHE A 81 -6.60 21.07 14.92
N SER A 82 -7.07 21.81 15.94
CA SER A 82 -8.02 22.92 15.76
C SER A 82 -7.43 24.06 14.93
N LYS A 83 -6.11 24.25 15.03
CA LYS A 83 -5.35 25.22 14.23
C LYS A 83 -4.81 24.65 12.92
N LYS A 84 -4.96 23.35 12.68
CA LYS A 84 -4.37 22.63 11.55
C LYS A 84 -5.34 21.57 10.99
N PRO A 85 -6.47 21.98 10.38
CA PRO A 85 -7.50 21.06 9.90
C PRO A 85 -6.99 20.07 8.83
N HIS A 86 -6.00 20.47 8.03
CA HIS A 86 -5.33 19.59 7.05
C HIS A 86 -4.68 18.36 7.70
N LEU A 87 -4.29 18.43 8.97
CA LEU A 87 -3.76 17.28 9.69
C LEU A 87 -4.85 16.27 10.06
N SER A 88 -6.09 16.72 10.26
CA SER A 88 -7.23 15.83 10.50
C SER A 88 -7.53 15.01 9.24
N GLU A 89 -7.57 15.67 8.09
CA GLU A 89 -7.75 15.01 6.79
C GLU A 89 -6.60 14.03 6.50
N ALA A 90 -5.35 14.42 6.78
CA ALA A 90 -4.21 13.53 6.64
C ALA A 90 -4.32 12.29 7.54
N LEU A 91 -4.75 12.47 8.80
CA LEU A 91 -4.94 11.38 9.76
C LEU A 91 -6.00 10.38 9.27
N GLU A 92 -7.14 10.89 8.80
CA GLU A 92 -8.22 10.06 8.24
C GLU A 92 -7.74 9.28 7.02
N ASN A 93 -7.01 9.92 6.11
CA ASN A 93 -6.42 9.28 4.94
C ASN A 93 -5.42 8.17 5.30
N ILE A 94 -4.59 8.39 6.33
CA ILE A 94 -3.66 7.36 6.83
C ILE A 94 -4.46 6.17 7.40
N MET A 95 -5.51 6.42 8.19
CA MET A 95 -6.37 5.37 8.73
C MET A 95 -7.08 4.56 7.63
N LEU A 96 -7.56 5.22 6.57
CA LEU A 96 -8.13 4.54 5.41
C LEU A 96 -7.11 3.66 4.70
N GLN A 97 -5.87 4.15 4.55
CA GLN A 97 -4.79 3.36 3.96
C GLN A 97 -4.40 2.15 4.81
N ILE A 98 -4.36 2.28 6.14
CA ILE A 98 -4.11 1.14 7.04
C ILE A 98 -5.21 0.08 6.89
N LYS A 99 -6.49 0.50 6.90
CA LYS A 99 -7.62 -0.42 6.69
C LYS A 99 -7.56 -1.12 5.34
N LYS A 100 -7.18 -0.40 4.28
CA LYS A 100 -6.98 -0.99 2.96
C LYS A 100 -5.84 -2.02 2.97
N LEU A 101 -4.72 -1.68 3.58
CA LEU A 101 -3.54 -2.55 3.68
C LEU A 101 -3.89 -3.89 4.36
N GLU A 102 -4.66 -3.87 5.44
CA GLU A 102 -5.08 -5.10 6.13
C GLU A 102 -6.00 -5.97 5.26
N LYS A 103 -6.92 -5.37 4.50
CA LYS A 103 -7.75 -6.11 3.54
C LYS A 103 -6.92 -6.72 2.42
N ASP A 104 -5.99 -5.95 1.87
CA ASP A 104 -5.08 -6.41 0.82
C ASP A 104 -4.19 -7.56 1.35
N ARG A 105 -3.72 -7.45 2.59
CA ARG A 105 -2.94 -8.49 3.28
C ARG A 105 -3.72 -9.79 3.39
N GLU A 106 -4.95 -9.75 3.90
CA GLU A 106 -5.80 -10.95 3.99
C GLU A 106 -6.01 -11.61 2.63
N LYS A 107 -6.36 -10.81 1.61
CA LYS A 107 -6.55 -11.28 0.24
C LYS A 107 -5.29 -11.96 -0.31
N LEU A 108 -4.14 -11.31 -0.22
CA LEU A 108 -2.86 -11.84 -0.74
C LEU A 108 -2.42 -13.10 0.02
N TYR A 109 -2.66 -13.18 1.33
CA TYR A 109 -2.38 -14.39 2.10
C TYR A 109 -3.21 -15.57 1.61
N LEU A 110 -4.51 -15.37 1.37
CA LEU A 110 -5.39 -16.42 0.82
C LEU A 110 -5.00 -16.83 -0.61
N GLU A 111 -4.57 -15.88 -1.44
CA GLU A 111 -4.14 -16.16 -2.81
C GLU A 111 -2.84 -16.96 -2.86
N TYR A 112 -1.88 -16.69 -1.97
CA TYR A 112 -0.58 -17.38 -1.96
C TYR A 112 -0.55 -18.64 -1.08
N SER A 113 -1.56 -18.87 -0.23
CA SER A 113 -1.68 -20.10 0.56
C SER A 113 -2.33 -21.28 -0.17
N LYS A 114 -2.89 -21.07 -1.36
CA LYS A 114 -3.46 -22.12 -2.23
C LYS A 114 -2.39 -22.78 -3.08
#